data_AF-A0A9E5HE04-F1
#
_entry.id   AF-A0A9E5HE04-F1
#
_cell.length_a   1.000
_cell.length_b   1.000
_cell.length_c   1.000
_cell.angle_alpha   90.00
_cell.angle_beta   90.00
_cell.angle_gamma   90.00
#
_symmetry.space_group_name_H-M   'P 1'
#
loop_
_entity.id
_entity.type
_entity.pdbx_description
1 polymer ?
#
loop_
_entity_poly.entity_id
_entity_poly.type
_entity_poly.pdbx_seq_one_letter_code
_entity_poly.pdbx_strand_id
1 'polypeptide(L)' 'MVAKVIFAFLMSFATASLVTIAHIFYKDISYELIFDTYIYAMKISWPVVFICIILIAPILQRFTHKLTS' A
#
# COMPACT_ATOMS: atom_id res chain seq x y z
N MET A 1 8.53 17.69 10.28
CA MET A 1 8.87 16.76 9.18
C MET A 1 8.70 15.29 9.58
N VAL A 2 9.15 14.87 10.76
CA VAL A 2 9.03 13.49 11.27
C VAL A 2 7.60 12.93 11.25
N ALA A 3 6.61 13.71 11.69
CA ALA A 3 5.20 13.27 11.68
C ALA A 3 4.66 12.95 10.27
N LYS A 4 5.11 13.67 9.23
CA LYS A 4 4.70 13.41 7.83
C LYS A 4 5.30 12.10 7.31
N VAL A 5 6.53 11.78 7.71
CA VAL A 5 7.21 10.53 7.32
C VAL A 5 6.58 9.33 8.03
N ILE A 6 6.26 9.46 9.32
CA ILE A 6 5.54 8.42 10.06
C ILE A 6 4.15 8.18 9.47
N PHE A 7 3.43 9.26 9.12
CA PHE A 7 2.11 9.14 8.50
C PHE A 7 2.20 8.47 7.12
N ALA A 8 3.20 8.81 6.31
CA ALA A 8 3.45 8.14 5.03
C ALA A 8 3.84 6.67 5.20
N PHE A 9 4.60 6.33 6.25
CA PHE A 9 4.97 4.96 6.58
C PHE A 9 3.75 4.14 7.04
N LEU A 10 2.89 4.72 7.87
CA LEU A 10 1.66 4.09 8.33
C LEU A 10 0.67 3.89 7.17
N MET A 11 0.51 4.89 6.31
CA MET A 11 -0.35 4.82 5.13
C MET A 11 0.16 3.80 4.10
N SER A 12 1.48 3.72 3.89
CA SER A 12 2.06 2.71 3.00
C SER A 12 1.90 1.30 3.55
N PHE A 13 2.04 1.11 4.85
CA PHE A 13 1.75 -0.17 5.50
C PHE A 13 0.27 -0.56 5.38
N ALA A 14 -0.65 0.37 5.64
CA ALA A 14 -2.10 0.14 5.53
C ALA A 14 -2.54 -0.13 4.08
N THR A 15 -1.94 0.57 3.11
CA THR A 15 -2.25 0.36 1.69
C THR A 15 -1.71 -0.99 1.21
N ALA A 16 -0.50 -1.37 1.64
CA ALA A 16 0.07 -2.67 1.31
C ALA A 16 -0.75 -3.82 1.92
N SER A 17 -1.16 -3.71 3.18
CA SER A 17 -2.02 -4.74 3.80
C SER A 17 -3.37 -4.86 3.10
N LEU A 18 -4.01 -3.73 2.76
CA LEU A 18 -5.29 -3.72 2.05
C LEU A 18 -5.19 -4.35 0.66
N VAL A 19 -4.16 -4.01 -0.14
CA VAL A 19 -3.93 -4.62 -1.45
C VAL A 19 -3.65 -6.12 -1.33
N THR A 20 -2.90 -6.53 -0.31
CA THR A 20 -2.56 -7.94 -0.07
C THR A 20 -3.80 -8.74 0.32
N ILE A 21 -4.65 -8.19 1.20
CA ILE A 21 -5.94 -8.78 1.58
C ILE A 21 -6.87 -8.85 0.38
N ALA A 22 -6.98 -7.77 -0.41
CA ALA A 22 -7.82 -7.75 -1.61
C ALA A 22 -7.38 -8.82 -2.63
N HIS A 23 -6.07 -9.03 -2.81
CA HIS A 23 -5.53 -10.09 -3.66
C HIS A 23 -5.89 -11.50 -3.16
N ILE A 24 -5.86 -11.72 -1.85
CA ILE A 24 -6.22 -13.00 -1.24
C ILE A 24 -7.71 -13.28 -1.43
N PHE A 25 -8.56 -12.28 -1.18
CA PHE A 25 -10.01 -12.39 -1.38
C PHE A 25 -10.39 -12.63 -2.85
N TYR A 26 -9.71 -11.97 -3.79
CA TYR A 26 -9.98 -12.15 -5.23
C TYR A 26 -9.58 -13.53 -5.76
N LYS A 27 -8.63 -14.19 -5.11
CA LYS A 27 -8.02 -15.43 -5.60
C LYS A 27 -8.57 -16.68 -4.91
N ASP A 28 -9.55 -16.54 -4.02
CA ASP A 28 -10.27 -17.62 -3.31
C ASP A 28 -9.32 -18.70 -2.77
N ILE A 29 -8.29 -18.25 -2.05
CA ILE A 29 -7.18 -19.10 -1.59
C ILE A 29 -7.60 -19.82 -0.31
N SER A 30 -7.43 -21.15 -0.25
CA SER A 30 -7.73 -21.97 0.94
C SER A 30 -7.13 -21.40 2.23
N TYR A 31 -7.96 -21.33 3.28
CA TYR A 31 -7.68 -20.68 4.57
C TYR A 31 -6.38 -21.13 5.25
N GLU A 32 -5.92 -22.35 5.02
CA GLU A 32 -4.66 -22.88 5.57
C GLU A 32 -3.41 -22.24 4.97
N LEU A 33 -3.47 -21.79 3.71
CA LEU A 33 -2.35 -21.16 2.99
C LEU A 33 -2.41 -19.62 3.01
N ILE A 34 -3.47 -19.04 3.56
CA ILE A 34 -3.67 -17.58 3.59
C ILE A 34 -2.53 -16.90 4.34
N PHE A 35 -2.07 -17.44 5.47
CA PHE A 35 -1.06 -16.78 6.29
C PHE A 35 0.32 -16.78 5.61
N ASP A 36 0.75 -17.91 5.07
CA ASP A 36 2.00 -18.02 4.30
C ASP A 36 1.97 -17.15 3.04
N THR A 37 0.85 -17.21 2.31
CA THR A 37 0.65 -16.39 1.11
C THR A 37 0.61 -14.91 1.45
N TYR A 38 0.00 -14.53 2.58
CA TYR A 38 -0.05 -13.15 3.06
C TYR A 38 1.34 -12.64 3.41
N ILE A 39 2.14 -13.38 4.18
CA ILE A 39 3.51 -12.96 4.55
C ILE A 39 4.38 -12.82 3.29
N TYR A 40 4.30 -13.77 2.36
CA TYR A 40 5.05 -13.71 1.11
C TYR A 40 4.62 -12.53 0.24
N ALA A 41 3.31 -12.35 0.05
CA ALA A 41 2.75 -11.27 -0.75
C ALA A 41 3.01 -9.92 -0.10
N MET A 42 2.99 -9.81 1.24
CA MET A 42 3.30 -8.57 1.95
C MET A 42 4.78 -8.21 1.87
N LYS A 43 5.69 -9.19 1.87
CA LYS A 43 7.11 -8.94 1.61
C LYS A 43 7.39 -8.34 0.23
N ILE A 44 6.58 -8.70 -0.78
CA ILE A 44 6.73 -8.20 -2.15
C ILE A 44 5.91 -6.92 -2.37
N SER A 45 4.68 -6.87 -1.86
CA SER A 45 3.75 -5.76 -2.07
C SER A 45 4.19 -4.52 -1.31
N TRP A 46 4.74 -4.66 -0.11
CA TRP A 46 5.13 -3.53 0.72
C TRP A 46 6.21 -2.63 0.08
N PRO A 47 7.35 -3.15 -0.42
CA PRO A 47 8.33 -2.30 -1.12
C PRO A 47 7.77 -1.70 -2.42
N VAL A 48 6.95 -2.46 -3.16
CA VAL A 48 6.31 -1.95 -4.39
C VAL A 48 5.37 -0.79 -4.08
N VAL A 49 4.48 -0.95 -3.09
CA VAL A 49 3.53 0.07 -2.65
C VAL A 49 4.25 1.28 -2.05
N PHE A 50 5.34 1.06 -1.31
CA PHE A 50 6.17 2.14 -0.78
C PHE A 50 6.78 2.99 -1.90
N ILE A 51 7.36 2.36 -2.92
CA ILE A 51 7.88 3.05 -4.12
C ILE A 51 6.76 3.78 -4.86
N CYS A 52 5.62 3.13 -5.06
CA CYS A 52 4.45 3.74 -5.68
C CYS A 52 3.97 4.97 -4.90
N ILE A 53 3.91 4.94 -3.56
CA ILE A 53 3.50 6.09 -2.77
C ILE A 53 4.52 7.23 -2.86
N ILE A 54 5.82 6.93 -2.82
CA ILE A 54 6.85 7.97 -2.99
C ILE A 54 6.73 8.67 -4.35
N LEU A 55 6.43 7.93 -5.42
CA LEU A 55 6.28 8.50 -6.76
C LEU A 55 4.92 9.15 -6.98
N ILE A 56 3.83 8.52 -6.56
CA ILE A 56 2.45 8.93 -6.85
C ILE A 56 1.95 9.98 -5.86
N ALA A 57 2.32 9.94 -4.58
CA ALA A 57 1.88 10.94 -3.60
C ALA A 57 2.21 12.40 -4.00
N PRO A 58 3.44 12.76 -4.44
CA PRO A 58 3.73 14.12 -4.87
C PRO A 58 3.01 14.49 -6.17
N ILE A 59 2.80 13.52 -7.06
CA ILE A 59 2.03 13.70 -8.30
C ILE A 59 0.58 14.02 -7.94
N LEU A 60 -0.04 13.22 -7.07
CA LEU A 60 -1.42 13.39 -6.63
C LEU A 60 -1.61 14.71 -5.89
N GLN A 61 -0.67 15.11 -5.01
CA GLN A 61 -0.73 16.45 -4.37
C GLN A 61 -0.69 17.59 -5.39
N ARG A 62 0.13 17.48 -6.44
CA ARG A 62 0.15 18.47 -7.52
C ARG A 62 -1.15 18.50 -8.32
N PHE A 63 -1.76 17.34 -8.56
CA PHE A 63 -3.05 17.25 -9.25
C PHE A 63 -4.20 17.78 -8.39
N THR A 64 -4.28 17.43 -7.11
CA THR A 64 -5.29 17.95 -6.18
C THR A 64 -5.19 19.47 -6.08
N HIS A 65 -3.99 20.03 -5.95
CA HIS A 65 -3.80 21.48 -5.94
C HIS A 65 -4.26 22.15 -7.25
N LYS A 66 -4.10 21.47 -8.40
CA LYS A 66 -4.61 21.96 -9.69
C LYS A 66 -6.14 21.84 -9.85
N LEU A 67 -6.76 20.88 -9.18
CA LEU A 67 -8.23 20.67 -9.22
C LEU A 67 -8.98 21.55 -8.23
N THR A 68 -8.33 21.94 -7.13
CA THR A 68 -8.90 22.85 -6.13
C THR A 68 -8.65 24.33 -6.45
N SER A 69 -7.76 24.65 -7.40
CA SER A 69 -7.44 26.02 -7.82
C SER A 69 -8.14 26.44 -9.10
#